data_AF-A0A442G5Z2-F1
#
_entry.id   AF-A0A442G5Z2-F1
#
_cell.length_a   1.000
_cell.length_b   1.000
_cell.length_c   1.000
_cell.angle_alpha   90.00
_cell.angle_beta   90.00
_cell.angle_gamma   90.00
#
_symmetry.space_group_name_H-M   'P 1'
#
loop_
_entity.id
_entity.type
_entity.pdbx_description
1 polymer ?
#
loop_
_entity_poly.entity_id
_entity_poly.type
_entity_poly.pdbx_seq_one_letter_code
_entity_poly.pdbx_strand_id
1 'polypeptide(L)'
;MLGRFIKGPNEPKTPLVPVVVAAPNGAVAAPVADAEQQGDDFLTLKVELHRHLIDRFNLSALETASKDEILNEIRPIVREFVRGRNVPLNA
;
A
#
# COMPACT_ATOMS: atom_id res chain seq x y z
N MET A 1 15.28 -53.34 -12.80
CA MET A 1 15.07 -51.87 -12.69
C MET A 1 14.30 -51.59 -11.41
N LEU A 2 14.55 -50.43 -10.79
CA LEU A 2 14.16 -49.97 -9.42
C LEU A 2 14.97 -50.65 -8.31
N GLY A 3 15.86 -49.99 -7.55
CA GLY A 3 15.95 -48.57 -7.22
C GLY A 3 16.05 -48.52 -5.69
N ARG A 4 17.27 -48.46 -5.16
CA ARG A 4 17.60 -48.59 -3.73
C ARG A 4 17.21 -47.32 -2.97
N PHE A 5 16.22 -47.43 -2.09
CA PHE A 5 15.83 -46.39 -1.14
C PHE A 5 16.94 -46.16 -0.11
N ILE A 6 17.64 -45.03 -0.20
CA ILE A 6 18.54 -44.52 0.85
C ILE A 6 17.74 -43.60 1.78
N LYS A 7 17.35 -44.12 2.95
CA LYS A 7 16.79 -43.32 4.06
C LYS A 7 17.88 -43.17 5.11
N GLY A 8 18.70 -42.13 4.98
CA GLY A 8 19.62 -41.68 6.01
C GLY A 8 18.90 -40.65 6.91
N PRO A 9 18.95 -40.80 8.25
CA PRO A 9 18.52 -39.74 9.16
C PRO A 9 19.57 -38.62 9.10
N ASN A 10 19.21 -37.48 8.52
CA ASN A 10 20.01 -36.27 8.68
C ASN A 10 19.69 -35.67 10.05
N GLU A 11 20.66 -35.76 10.97
CA GLU A 11 20.71 -34.96 12.18
C GLU A 11 20.80 -33.47 11.82
N PRO A 12 19.89 -32.60 12.28
CA PRO A 12 20.16 -31.18 12.29
C PRO A 12 21.14 -30.88 13.44
N LYS A 13 22.39 -30.68 13.05
CA LYS A 13 23.46 -30.04 13.83
C LYS A 13 22.92 -28.81 14.57
N THR A 14 22.90 -28.89 15.90
CA THR A 14 22.68 -27.76 16.81
C THR A 14 23.83 -26.75 16.69
N PRO A 15 23.56 -25.46 16.45
CA PRO A 15 24.39 -24.37 16.94
C PRO A 15 23.71 -23.80 18.18
N LEU A 16 24.38 -23.94 19.34
CA LEU A 16 24.08 -23.18 20.54
C LEU A 16 24.51 -21.74 20.32
N VAL A 17 23.56 -20.82 20.15
CA VAL A 17 23.68 -19.37 20.38
C VAL A 17 22.35 -18.85 20.96
N PRO A 18 22.39 -17.85 21.85
CA PRO A 18 21.69 -17.87 23.12
C PRO A 18 20.19 -17.68 23.02
N VAL A 19 19.47 -18.37 23.92
CA VAL A 19 18.06 -18.13 24.27
C VAL A 19 17.88 -16.64 24.56
N VAL A 20 17.32 -15.91 23.61
CA VAL A 20 16.59 -14.69 23.91
C VAL A 20 15.29 -15.17 24.52
N VAL A 21 15.21 -15.11 25.84
CA VAL A 21 13.98 -15.32 26.59
C VAL A 21 12.89 -14.47 25.97
N ALA A 22 11.95 -15.13 25.30
CA ALA A 22 10.72 -14.52 24.82
C ALA A 22 9.90 -14.12 26.06
N ALA A 23 10.04 -12.86 26.46
CA ALA A 23 9.05 -12.20 27.28
C ALA A 23 7.80 -11.97 26.41
N PRO A 24 6.61 -12.46 26.78
CA PRO A 24 5.39 -12.09 26.09
C PRO A 24 4.95 -10.75 26.69
N ASN A 25 5.50 -9.65 26.19
CA ASN A 25 4.88 -8.36 26.36
C ASN A 25 5.03 -7.55 25.09
N GLY A 26 3.88 -7.30 24.48
CA GLY A 26 3.75 -6.58 23.24
C GLY A 26 4.29 -5.17 23.35
N ALA A 27 5.07 -4.82 22.34
CA ALA A 27 5.06 -3.55 21.64
C ALA A 27 6.19 -3.63 20.63
N VAL A 28 5.90 -4.15 19.45
CA VAL A 28 6.64 -3.72 18.26
C VAL A 28 6.37 -2.23 18.17
N ALA A 29 7.30 -1.41 18.66
CA ALA A 29 7.32 0.01 18.38
C ALA A 29 7.51 0.14 16.86
N ALA A 30 6.41 0.26 16.14
CA ALA A 30 6.43 0.68 14.75
C ALA A 30 7.15 2.03 14.66
N PRO A 31 7.98 2.26 13.64
CA PRO A 31 8.69 3.52 13.49
C PRO A 31 7.67 4.63 13.25
N VAL A 32 7.46 5.46 14.27
CA VAL A 32 6.56 6.62 14.21
C VAL A 32 6.94 7.61 13.10
N ALA A 33 8.19 7.61 12.65
CA ALA A 33 8.68 8.47 11.57
C ALA A 33 8.11 8.12 10.19
N ASP A 34 7.78 6.84 9.93
CA ASP A 34 7.25 6.40 8.64
C ASP A 34 5.80 6.88 8.43
N ALA A 35 5.04 6.96 9.53
CA ALA A 35 3.66 7.43 9.52
C ALA A 35 3.54 8.95 9.26
N GLU A 36 4.50 9.75 9.75
CA GLU A 36 4.55 11.19 9.49
C GLU A 36 4.90 11.47 8.02
N GLN A 37 5.93 10.82 7.48
CA GLN A 37 6.31 10.96 6.07
C GLN A 37 5.20 10.49 5.12
N GLN A 38 4.58 9.33 5.40
CA GLN A 38 3.43 8.85 4.62
C GLN A 38 2.24 9.82 4.66
N GLY A 39 2.06 10.56 5.76
CA GLY A 39 1.05 11.61 5.89
C GLY A 39 1.29 12.79 4.94
N ASP A 40 2.53 13.28 4.86
CA ASP A 40 2.94 14.37 3.98
C ASP A 40 2.88 13.98 2.49
N ASP A 41 3.27 12.75 2.16
CA ASP A 41 3.14 12.21 0.81
C ASP A 41 1.68 12.12 0.37
N PHE A 42 0.79 11.70 1.28
CA PHE A 42 -0.64 11.61 0.98
C PHE A 42 -1.30 13.00 0.87
N LEU A 43 -0.82 13.99 1.63
CA LEU A 43 -1.25 15.37 1.51
C LEU A 43 -0.85 15.96 0.15
N THR A 44 0.40 15.75 -0.26
CA THR A 44 0.91 16.15 -1.57
C THR A 44 0.09 15.52 -2.69
N LEU A 45 -0.15 14.21 -2.60
CA LEU A 45 -0.95 13.47 -3.57
C LEU A 45 -2.39 13.98 -3.68
N LYS A 46 -3.00 14.35 -2.55
CA LYS A 46 -4.34 14.99 -2.55
C LYS A 46 -4.31 16.32 -3.28
N VAL A 47 -3.34 17.20 -3.01
CA VAL A 47 -3.24 18.51 -3.66
C VAL A 47 -3.06 18.35 -5.17
N GLU A 48 -2.19 17.45 -5.59
CA GLU A 48 -1.96 17.16 -7.00
C GLU A 48 -3.19 16.56 -7.68
N LEU A 49 -3.92 15.67 -7.01
CA LEU A 49 -5.17 15.13 -7.53
C LEU A 49 -6.21 16.24 -7.73
N HIS A 50 -6.36 17.15 -6.76
CA HIS A 50 -7.28 18.28 -6.90
C HIS A 50 -6.90 19.18 -8.07
N ARG A 51 -5.61 19.50 -8.23
CA ARG A 51 -5.12 20.27 -9.37
C ARG A 51 -5.40 19.55 -10.70
N HIS A 52 -5.12 18.25 -10.75
CA HIS A 52 -5.37 17.43 -11.93
C HIS A 52 -6.86 17.38 -12.32
N LEU A 53 -7.76 17.32 -11.32
CA LEU A 53 -9.19 17.39 -11.56
C LEU A 53 -9.61 18.75 -12.12
N ILE A 54 -9.09 19.86 -11.58
CA ILE A 54 -9.38 21.21 -12.08
C ILE A 54 -8.92 21.38 -13.53
N ASP A 55 -7.77 20.79 -13.90
CA ASP A 55 -7.20 20.89 -15.25
C ASP A 55 -7.96 20.05 -16.30
N ARG A 56 -8.65 18.98 -15.88
CA ARG A 56 -9.28 17.99 -16.78
C ARG A 56 -10.81 18.04 -16.79
N PHE A 57 -11.41 18.49 -15.69
CA PHE A 57 -12.86 18.55 -15.56
C PHE A 57 -13.42 19.82 -16.22
N ASN A 58 -14.56 19.70 -16.89
CA ASN A 58 -15.25 20.88 -17.40
C ASN A 58 -15.94 21.63 -16.24
N LEU A 59 -15.27 22.66 -15.70
CA LEU A 59 -15.78 23.42 -14.56
C LEU A 59 -17.14 24.09 -14.82
N SER A 60 -17.49 24.38 -16.08
CA SER A 60 -18.82 24.94 -16.39
C SER A 60 -19.96 23.98 -16.08
N ALA A 61 -19.69 22.68 -16.05
CA ALA A 61 -20.68 21.67 -15.70
C ALA A 61 -21.07 21.73 -14.22
N LEU A 62 -20.23 22.31 -13.33
CA LEU A 62 -20.54 22.39 -11.90
C LEU A 62 -21.79 23.24 -11.58
N GLU A 63 -22.16 24.16 -12.48
CA GLU A 63 -23.31 25.04 -12.25
C GLU A 63 -24.66 24.35 -12.51
N THR A 64 -24.67 23.31 -13.34
CA THR A 64 -25.90 22.68 -13.82
C THR A 64 -25.97 21.18 -13.54
N ALA A 65 -24.83 20.52 -13.36
CA ALA A 65 -24.77 19.08 -13.18
C ALA A 65 -25.15 18.67 -11.75
N SER A 66 -25.85 17.55 -11.65
CA SER A 66 -26.15 16.91 -10.37
C SER A 66 -24.89 16.30 -9.77
N LYS A 67 -24.89 16.08 -8.45
CA LYS A 67 -23.77 15.45 -7.74
C LYS A 67 -23.37 14.10 -8.34
N ASP A 68 -24.35 13.26 -8.70
CA ASP A 68 -24.08 11.95 -9.32
C ASP A 68 -23.40 12.06 -10.68
N GLU A 69 -23.78 13.04 -11.48
CA GLU A 69 -23.17 13.33 -12.78
C GLU A 69 -21.72 13.78 -12.61
N ILE A 70 -21.47 14.71 -11.68
CA ILE A 70 -20.11 15.15 -11.32
C ILE A 70 -19.27 13.95 -10.87
N LEU A 71 -19.82 13.06 -10.04
CA LEU A 71 -19.10 11.86 -9.59
C LEU A 71 -18.83 10.87 -10.74
N ASN A 72 -19.75 10.72 -11.68
CA ASN A 72 -19.57 9.81 -12.82
C ASN A 72 -18.47 10.31 -13.77
N GLU A 73 -18.33 11.63 -13.91
CA GLU A 73 -17.26 12.27 -14.68
C GLU A 73 -15.90 12.26 -13.95
N ILE A 74 -15.88 12.51 -12.63
CA ILE A 74 -14.63 12.55 -11.85
C ILE A 74 -14.01 11.15 -11.72
N ARG A 75 -14.81 10.10 -11.52
CA ARG A 75 -14.34 8.71 -11.31
C ARG A 75 -13.30 8.22 -12.34
N PRO A 76 -13.53 8.31 -13.67
CA PRO A 76 -12.55 7.89 -14.66
C PRO A 76 -11.26 8.71 -14.61
N ILE A 77 -11.34 10.02 -14.38
CA ILE A 77 -10.17 10.91 -14.28
C ILE A 77 -9.29 10.50 -13.09
N VAL A 78 -9.90 10.28 -11.92
CA VAL A 78 -9.17 9.83 -10.72
C VAL A 78 -8.53 8.46 -10.95
N ARG A 79 -9.25 7.53 -11.58
CA ARG A 79 -8.73 6.19 -11.89
C ARG A 79 -7.50 6.24 -12.80
N GLU A 80 -7.52 7.10 -13.82
CA GLU A 80 -6.38 7.31 -14.71
C GLU A 80 -5.18 7.90 -13.95
N PHE A 81 -5.40 8.94 -13.15
CA PHE A 81 -4.36 9.58 -12.35
C PHE A 81 -3.68 8.61 -11.38
N VAL A 82 -4.47 7.86 -10.62
CA VAL A 82 -3.98 6.89 -9.63
C VAL A 82 -3.20 5.76 -10.31
N ARG A 83 -3.67 5.28 -11.46
CA ARG A 83 -2.97 4.24 -12.25
C ARG A 83 -1.63 4.74 -12.77
N GLY A 84 -1.56 5.97 -13.28
CA GLY A 84 -0.32 6.54 -13.81
C GLY A 84 0.75 6.75 -12.74
N ARG A 85 0.35 6.98 -11.49
CA ARG A 85 1.24 7.32 -10.38
C ARG A 85 1.63 6.14 -9.49
N ASN A 86 1.20 4.91 -9.82
CA ASN A 86 1.44 3.69 -9.04
C ASN A 86 1.16 3.88 -7.54
N VAL A 87 0.08 4.59 -7.22
CA VAL A 87 -0.27 4.86 -5.82
C VAL A 87 -0.55 3.54 -5.12
N PRO A 88 0.10 3.25 -3.98
CA PRO A 88 -0.21 2.06 -3.19
C PRO A 88 -1.62 2.21 -2.62
N LEU A 89 -2.60 1.63 -3.32
CA LEU A 89 -3.93 1.42 -2.78
C LEU A 89 -3.80 0.22 -1.85
N ASN A 90 -3.93 0.49 -0.55
CA ASN A 90 -3.94 -0.48 0.56
C ASN A 90 -4.18 -1.93 0.12
N ALA A 91 -3.18 -2.80 0.33
CA ALA A 91 -3.27 -4.25 0.19
C ALA A 91 -3.58 -4.89 1.54
#